data_AF-A0A7M3MDT8-F1
#
_entry.id   AF-A0A7M3MDT8-F1
#
_cell.length_a   1.000
_cell.length_b   1.000
_cell.length_c   1.000
_cell.angle_alpha   90.00
_cell.angle_beta   90.00
_cell.angle_gamma   90.00
#
_symmetry.space_group_name_H-M   'P 1'
#
loop_
_entity.id
_entity.type
_entity.pdbx_description
1 polymer ?
#
loop_
_entity_poly.entity_id
_entity_poly.type
_entity_poly.pdbx_seq_one_letter_code
_entity_poly.pdbx_strand_id
1 'polypeptide(L)'
;MVECTASRFFPMEACNESLRGVDVVLYLGLFPPKPGEPLMKSAITHVFITVDDHDKGLDYYESVLGFNRTWDVAMDNGWRWLTVSPQGHETCNIVINKASNDAEFAIIGNQSAGDYTPVFIIETDDFQAQYEDWKAKGVNFVEEPMTMPWGIMASFRDPWGNLLLLMQSNPHFTDGRIDV
;
A
#
# COMPACT_ATOMS: atom_id res chain seq x y z
N MET A 1 31.28 19.34 25.49
CA MET A 1 31.47 18.05 26.20
C MET A 1 30.60 18.14 27.44
N VAL A 2 29.46 17.47 27.52
CA VAL A 2 29.31 16.00 27.49
C VAL A 2 28.06 15.62 26.67
N GLU A 3 28.23 14.64 25.77
CA GLU A 3 27.12 13.88 25.18
C GLU A 3 26.44 13.07 26.28
N CYS A 4 25.10 13.03 26.29
CA CYS A 4 24.37 11.98 27.00
C CYS A 4 23.32 11.40 26.06
N THR A 5 23.63 10.20 25.60
CA THR A 5 22.81 9.31 24.77
C THR A 5 21.70 8.65 25.59
N ALA A 6 20.59 8.39 24.87
CA ALA A 6 19.63 7.30 25.06
C ALA A 6 18.87 7.12 26.39
N SER A 7 17.55 7.13 26.21
CA SER A 7 16.55 6.23 26.82
C SER A 7 15.98 6.58 28.19
N ARG A 8 14.68 6.26 28.29
CA ARG A 8 13.82 6.10 29.47
C ARG A 8 13.32 7.38 30.15
N PHE A 9 12.01 7.58 29.96
CA PHE A 9 11.02 7.96 30.98
C PHE A 9 11.61 8.56 32.26
N PHE A 10 11.46 9.87 32.42
CA PHE A 10 11.37 10.53 33.72
C PHE A 10 10.04 11.27 33.85
N PRO A 11 9.47 11.35 35.06
CA PRO A 11 8.06 11.62 35.30
C PRO A 11 7.71 13.11 35.28
N MET A 12 6.43 13.36 34.96
CA MET A 12 5.71 14.63 34.72
C MET A 12 5.60 15.61 35.91
N GLU A 13 6.58 15.72 36.81
CA GLU A 13 6.42 16.57 38.01
C GLU A 13 7.58 17.51 38.37
N ALA A 14 8.66 17.57 37.59
CA ALA A 14 9.85 18.34 37.98
C ALA A 14 10.20 19.53 37.06
N CYS A 15 9.23 20.32 36.61
CA CYS A 15 9.54 21.62 36.00
C CYS A 15 8.36 22.60 36.07
N ASN A 16 8.04 23.11 37.27
CA ASN A 16 6.98 24.12 37.44
C ASN A 16 7.35 25.33 38.32
N GLU A 17 8.62 25.73 38.37
CA GLU A 17 8.99 26.94 39.13
C GLU A 17 9.84 27.98 38.39
N SER A 18 10.12 27.83 37.09
CA SER A 18 10.88 28.84 36.34
C SER A 18 10.16 29.51 35.16
N LEU A 19 8.85 29.34 35.00
CA LEU A 19 8.08 29.94 33.90
C LEU A 19 7.04 30.96 34.41
N ARG A 20 7.51 32.04 35.05
CA ARG A 20 6.73 33.28 35.10
C ARG A 20 7.05 34.09 33.83
N GLY A 21 6.16 34.04 32.85
CA GLY A 21 6.14 35.01 31.76
C GLY A 21 6.34 34.52 30.33
N VAL A 22 6.08 33.25 30.02
CA VAL A 22 6.01 32.79 28.62
C VAL A 22 4.70 32.04 28.44
N ASP A 23 3.82 32.56 27.58
CA ASP A 23 2.63 31.86 27.11
C ASP A 23 3.05 30.50 26.55
N VAL A 24 2.73 29.45 27.31
CA VAL A 24 2.89 28.06 26.88
C VAL A 24 1.75 27.76 25.91
N VAL A 25 1.88 28.26 24.68
CA VAL A 25 1.14 27.72 23.54
C VAL A 25 1.84 26.42 23.16
N LEU A 26 1.24 25.31 23.58
CA LEU A 26 1.55 23.95 23.14
C LEU A 26 1.71 23.94 21.61
N TYR A 27 2.95 23.76 21.15
CA TYR A 27 3.31 23.58 19.75
C TYR A 27 2.85 22.18 19.28
N LEU A 28 1.54 22.01 19.09
CA LEU A 28 1.01 21.09 18.09
C LEU A 28 1.30 21.74 16.74
N GLY A 29 2.02 21.02 15.87
CA GLY A 29 2.58 21.53 14.62
C GLY A 29 1.56 22.21 13.68
N LEU A 30 1.37 23.51 13.87
CA LEU A 30 0.66 24.41 12.97
C LEU A 30 1.67 25.39 12.37
N PHE A 31 2.63 24.87 11.60
CA PHE A 31 3.23 25.71 10.57
C PHE A 31 2.16 25.92 9.50
N PRO A 32 1.81 27.16 9.15
CA PRO A 32 0.87 27.40 8.05
C PRO A 32 1.42 26.73 6.77
N PRO A 33 0.55 26.16 5.92
CA PRO A 33 0.98 25.60 4.64
C PRO A 33 1.78 26.63 3.87
N LYS A 34 2.87 26.19 3.21
CA LYS A 34 3.72 27.12 2.46
C LYS A 34 2.88 27.82 1.38
N PRO A 35 3.19 29.08 1.02
CA PRO A 35 2.48 29.75 -0.06
C PRO A 35 2.50 28.89 -1.34
N GLY A 36 1.33 28.44 -1.79
CA GLY A 36 1.16 27.58 -2.97
C GLY A 36 0.89 26.10 -2.68
N GLU A 37 0.99 25.63 -1.43
CA GLU A 37 0.53 24.29 -1.06
C GLU A 37 -1.00 24.25 -0.94
N PRO A 38 -1.68 23.24 -1.50
CA PRO A 38 -3.13 23.13 -1.39
C PRO A 38 -3.53 22.99 0.08
N LEU A 39 -4.53 23.79 0.48
CA LEU A 39 -5.02 23.89 1.87
C LEU A 39 -5.59 22.57 2.42
N MET A 40 -5.83 21.57 1.55
CA MET A 40 -6.26 20.22 1.92
C MET A 40 -5.53 19.19 1.07
N LYS A 41 -4.94 18.18 1.72
CA LYS A 41 -4.27 17.04 1.07
C LYS A 41 -5.06 15.77 1.37
N SER A 42 -5.60 15.14 0.32
CA SER A 42 -6.28 13.84 0.40
C SER A 42 -5.53 12.83 -0.47
N ALA A 43 -5.46 11.58 -0.03
CA ALA A 43 -4.82 10.49 -0.76
C ALA A 43 -5.65 9.21 -0.60
N ILE A 44 -5.65 8.37 -1.64
CA ILE A 44 -6.11 6.98 -1.52
C ILE A 44 -5.00 6.21 -0.81
N THR A 45 -5.31 5.65 0.36
CA THR A 45 -4.32 5.00 1.22
C THR A 45 -4.49 3.50 1.33
N HIS A 46 -5.70 2.99 1.08
CA HIS A 46 -6.05 1.59 1.25
C HIS A 46 -7.01 1.13 0.15
N VAL A 47 -6.74 -0.05 -0.39
CA VAL A 47 -7.66 -0.81 -1.25
C VAL A 47 -7.89 -2.18 -0.61
N PHE A 48 -9.08 -2.75 -0.74
CA PHE A 48 -9.43 -4.00 -0.08
C PHE A 48 -9.38 -5.15 -1.08
N ILE A 49 -8.80 -6.29 -0.67
CA ILE A 49 -8.94 -7.58 -1.33
C ILE A 49 -9.61 -8.55 -0.36
N THR A 50 -10.67 -9.21 -0.79
CA THR A 50 -11.44 -10.16 0.00
C THR A 50 -10.92 -11.57 -0.24
N VAL A 51 -10.60 -12.26 0.86
CA VAL A 51 -10.04 -13.62 0.87
C VAL A 51 -10.87 -14.53 1.76
N ASP A 52 -10.73 -15.85 1.56
CA ASP A 52 -11.31 -16.86 2.47
C ASP A 52 -10.51 -17.00 3.77
N ASP A 53 -9.21 -16.69 3.72
CA ASP A 53 -8.26 -16.91 4.81
C ASP A 53 -7.16 -15.84 4.82
N HIS A 54 -6.95 -15.18 5.96
CA HIS A 54 -5.94 -14.13 6.11
C HIS A 54 -4.50 -14.62 5.91
N ASP A 55 -4.17 -15.83 6.39
CA ASP A 55 -2.80 -16.34 6.36
C ASP A 55 -2.43 -16.81 4.95
N LYS A 56 -3.37 -17.44 4.23
CA LYS A 56 -3.19 -17.70 2.79
C LYS A 56 -3.04 -16.41 2.00
N GLY A 57 -3.86 -15.40 2.34
CA GLY A 57 -3.74 -14.02 1.88
C GLY A 57 -2.32 -13.51 2.02
N LEU A 58 -1.86 -13.47 3.27
CA LEU A 58 -0.55 -12.95 3.61
C LEU A 58 0.57 -13.68 2.88
N ASP A 59 0.56 -15.01 2.90
CA ASP A 59 1.61 -15.81 2.28
C ASP A 59 1.71 -15.54 0.77
N TYR A 60 0.58 -15.41 0.06
CA TYR A 60 0.62 -15.09 -1.37
C TYR A 60 1.23 -13.70 -1.61
N TYR A 61 0.70 -12.66 -0.96
CA TYR A 61 1.18 -11.30 -1.23
C TYR A 61 2.60 -11.06 -0.72
N GLU A 62 2.98 -11.61 0.43
CA GLU A 62 4.32 -11.46 1.03
C GLU A 62 5.34 -12.41 0.40
N SER A 63 5.08 -13.72 0.39
CA SER A 63 6.06 -14.72 -0.05
C SER A 63 6.16 -14.83 -1.58
N VAL A 64 5.02 -14.76 -2.30
CA VAL A 64 5.01 -14.93 -3.76
C VAL A 64 5.27 -13.60 -4.46
N LEU A 65 4.46 -12.58 -4.18
CA LEU A 65 4.61 -11.26 -4.83
C LEU A 65 5.73 -10.41 -4.22
N GLY A 66 6.24 -10.79 -3.04
CA GLY A 66 7.34 -10.07 -2.39
C GLY A 66 6.91 -8.79 -1.70
N PHE A 67 5.63 -8.60 -1.39
CA PHE A 67 5.16 -7.37 -0.74
C PHE A 67 5.59 -7.32 0.73
N ASN A 68 5.75 -6.11 1.25
CA ASN A 68 6.02 -5.89 2.65
C ASN A 68 4.72 -5.91 3.43
N ARG A 69 4.65 -6.71 4.49
CA ARG A 69 3.60 -6.58 5.50
C ARG A 69 3.78 -5.27 6.25
N THR A 70 2.81 -4.38 6.13
CA THR A 70 2.86 -3.05 6.76
C THR A 70 2.20 -3.06 8.13
N TRP A 71 1.01 -3.65 8.27
CA TRP A 71 0.30 -3.80 9.55
C TRP A 71 -0.29 -5.20 9.69
N ASP A 72 -0.31 -5.70 10.93
CA ASP A 72 -0.91 -6.97 11.29
C ASP A 72 -1.38 -6.92 12.75
N VAL A 73 -2.64 -6.53 12.94
CA VAL A 73 -3.18 -6.23 14.28
C VAL A 73 -4.49 -6.97 14.48
N ALA A 74 -4.52 -7.86 15.48
CA ALA A 74 -5.76 -8.45 15.98
C ALA A 74 -6.50 -7.43 16.86
N MET A 75 -7.82 -7.33 16.67
CA MET A 75 -8.73 -6.48 17.43
C MET A 75 -9.58 -7.31 18.40
N ASP A 76 -10.03 -6.70 19.49
CA ASP A 76 -10.79 -7.37 20.56
C ASP A 76 -12.12 -7.99 20.09
N ASN A 77 -12.67 -7.50 18.98
CA ASN A 77 -13.89 -8.03 18.37
C ASN A 77 -13.65 -9.26 17.47
N GLY A 78 -12.42 -9.80 17.44
CA GLY A 78 -12.05 -10.93 16.60
C GLY A 78 -11.71 -10.57 15.15
N TRP A 79 -11.73 -9.27 14.79
CA TRP A 79 -11.24 -8.81 13.51
C TRP A 79 -9.70 -8.74 13.51
N ARG A 80 -9.09 -8.84 12.32
CA ARG A 80 -7.65 -8.67 12.11
C ARG A 80 -7.46 -7.65 11.00
N TRP A 81 -6.74 -6.58 11.29
CA TRP A 81 -6.33 -5.59 10.31
C TRP A 81 -4.97 -6.00 9.75
N LEU A 82 -4.99 -6.53 8.54
CA LEU A 82 -3.82 -7.04 7.85
C LEU A 82 -3.61 -6.24 6.56
N THR A 83 -2.46 -5.59 6.45
CA THR A 83 -2.11 -4.81 5.26
C THR A 83 -0.74 -5.16 4.73
N VAL A 84 -0.61 -5.09 3.40
CA VAL A 84 0.63 -5.30 2.65
C VAL A 84 0.81 -4.17 1.63
N SER A 85 2.05 -3.89 1.24
CA SER A 85 2.35 -2.93 0.17
C SER A 85 3.53 -3.40 -0.70
N PRO A 86 3.57 -3.02 -1.99
CA PRO A 86 4.75 -3.27 -2.82
C PRO A 86 6.02 -2.69 -2.21
N GLN A 87 7.17 -3.33 -2.44
CA GLN A 87 8.44 -2.83 -1.92
C GLN A 87 8.74 -1.43 -2.44
N GLY A 88 9.23 -0.55 -1.57
CA GLY A 88 9.54 0.84 -1.93
C GLY A 88 8.32 1.77 -2.07
N HIS A 89 7.09 1.24 -1.95
CA HIS A 89 5.85 2.00 -2.08
C HIS A 89 4.94 1.79 -0.85
N GLU A 90 4.89 2.76 0.05
CA GLU A 90 4.03 2.72 1.26
C GLU A 90 2.82 3.66 1.17
N THR A 91 2.64 4.36 0.03
CA THR A 91 1.61 5.39 -0.12
C THR A 91 0.19 4.82 -0.22
N CYS A 92 0.03 3.62 -0.77
CA CYS A 92 -1.23 2.89 -0.85
C CYS A 92 -1.00 1.43 -0.43
N ASN A 93 -1.82 0.94 0.49
CA ASN A 93 -1.76 -0.39 1.06
C ASN A 93 -2.91 -1.25 0.55
N ILE A 94 -2.68 -2.55 0.45
CA ILE A 94 -3.72 -3.55 0.21
C ILE A 94 -4.12 -4.11 1.56
N VAL A 95 -5.40 -3.96 1.92
CA VAL A 95 -6.01 -4.62 3.06
C VAL A 95 -6.42 -6.02 2.63
N ILE A 96 -5.84 -7.03 3.28
CA ILE A 96 -6.27 -8.42 3.13
C ILE A 96 -7.45 -8.62 4.08
N ASN A 97 -8.65 -8.62 3.51
CA ASN A 97 -9.91 -8.69 4.24
C ASN A 97 -10.49 -10.10 4.19
N LYS A 98 -10.48 -10.83 5.31
CA LYS A 98 -11.14 -12.12 5.38
C LYS A 98 -12.67 -11.97 5.36
N ALA A 99 -13.33 -12.66 4.45
CA ALA A 99 -14.77 -12.72 4.40
C ALA A 99 -15.39 -13.24 5.72
N SER A 100 -16.49 -12.62 6.13
CA SER A 100 -17.18 -12.84 7.41
C SER A 100 -18.65 -13.22 7.24
N ASN A 101 -19.22 -13.02 6.05
CA ASN A 101 -20.62 -13.25 5.74
C ASN A 101 -20.80 -13.69 4.28
N ASP A 102 -21.97 -14.23 3.96
CA ASP A 102 -22.27 -14.79 2.63
C ASP A 102 -22.08 -13.78 1.48
N ALA A 103 -22.36 -12.50 1.72
CA ALA A 103 -22.18 -11.47 0.70
C ALA A 103 -20.69 -11.22 0.40
N GLU A 104 -19.84 -11.25 1.42
CA GLU A 104 -18.38 -11.15 1.24
C GLU A 104 -17.80 -12.39 0.56
N PHE A 105 -18.27 -13.59 0.95
CA PHE A 105 -17.86 -14.83 0.26
C PHE A 105 -18.26 -14.82 -1.22
N ALA A 106 -19.41 -14.24 -1.57
CA ALA A 106 -19.90 -14.18 -2.94
C ALA A 106 -19.08 -13.27 -3.88
N ILE A 107 -18.25 -12.36 -3.34
CA ILE A 107 -17.44 -11.43 -4.14
C ILE A 107 -15.96 -11.80 -4.23
N ILE A 108 -15.53 -12.88 -3.57
CA ILE A 108 -14.14 -13.37 -3.66
C ILE A 108 -13.81 -13.62 -5.13
N GLY A 109 -12.72 -13.00 -5.60
CA GLY A 109 -12.28 -13.08 -7.00
C GLY A 109 -13.03 -12.18 -7.99
N ASN A 110 -14.08 -11.48 -7.54
CA ASN A 110 -15.00 -10.74 -8.41
C ASN A 110 -15.18 -9.26 -8.02
N GLN A 111 -14.16 -8.67 -7.39
CA GLN A 111 -14.23 -7.28 -6.89
C GLN A 111 -14.35 -6.22 -7.99
N SER A 112 -13.96 -6.56 -9.20
CA SER A 112 -13.96 -5.69 -10.38
C SER A 112 -14.79 -6.28 -11.53
N ALA A 113 -15.80 -7.11 -11.21
CA ALA A 113 -16.60 -7.85 -12.21
C ALA A 113 -15.81 -8.92 -13.01
N GLY A 114 -14.65 -9.33 -12.49
CA GLY A 114 -14.05 -10.66 -12.72
C GLY A 114 -13.18 -10.83 -13.97
N ASP A 115 -13.63 -10.34 -15.13
CA ASP A 115 -13.07 -10.84 -16.40
C ASP A 115 -12.14 -9.87 -17.14
N TYR A 116 -12.41 -8.57 -17.09
CA TYR A 116 -11.73 -7.60 -17.96
C TYR A 116 -11.11 -6.42 -17.22
N THR A 117 -11.56 -6.14 -16.00
CA THR A 117 -11.14 -4.95 -15.26
C THR A 117 -10.21 -5.36 -14.13
N PRO A 118 -8.95 -4.93 -14.12
CA PRO A 118 -8.06 -5.15 -12.98
C PRO A 118 -8.60 -4.47 -11.72
N VAL A 119 -8.45 -5.10 -10.56
CA VAL A 119 -8.84 -4.50 -9.27
C VAL A 119 -7.96 -3.29 -8.96
N PHE A 120 -6.65 -3.42 -9.22
CA PHE A 120 -5.68 -2.34 -9.15
C PHE A 120 -4.47 -2.64 -10.05
N ILE A 121 -3.63 -1.63 -10.23
CA ILE A 121 -2.42 -1.67 -11.02
C ILE A 121 -1.22 -1.54 -10.07
N ILE A 122 -0.22 -2.38 -10.28
CA ILE A 122 1.05 -2.38 -9.56
C ILE A 122 2.10 -1.80 -10.50
N GLU A 123 2.70 -0.69 -10.09
CA GLU A 123 3.79 -0.05 -10.81
C GLU A 123 5.14 -0.67 -10.40
N THR A 124 6.04 -0.86 -11.35
CA THR A 124 7.44 -1.26 -11.13
C THR A 124 8.38 -0.47 -12.03
N ASP A 125 9.63 -0.32 -11.61
CA ASP A 125 10.70 0.29 -12.40
C ASP A 125 11.46 -0.71 -13.30
N ASP A 126 11.30 -2.01 -13.05
CA ASP A 126 11.86 -3.11 -13.86
C ASP A 126 10.81 -4.20 -14.09
N PHE A 127 10.00 -3.99 -15.12
CA PHE A 127 8.95 -4.92 -15.52
C PHE A 127 9.49 -6.29 -15.87
N GLN A 128 10.61 -6.37 -16.60
CA GLN A 128 11.12 -7.64 -17.10
C GLN A 128 11.61 -8.50 -15.93
N ALA A 129 12.40 -7.94 -15.03
CA ALA A 129 12.89 -8.68 -13.86
C ALA A 129 11.73 -9.12 -12.96
N GLN A 130 10.76 -8.24 -12.70
CA GLN A 130 9.62 -8.56 -11.85
C GLN A 130 8.70 -9.63 -12.47
N TYR A 131 8.43 -9.53 -13.78
CA TYR A 131 7.63 -10.49 -14.54
C TYR A 131 8.28 -11.88 -14.53
N GLU A 132 9.59 -11.97 -14.79
CA GLU A 132 10.31 -13.23 -14.80
C GLU A 132 10.36 -13.89 -13.41
N ASP A 133 10.63 -13.12 -12.35
CA ASP A 133 10.62 -13.60 -10.97
C ASP A 133 9.25 -14.16 -10.56
N TRP A 134 8.18 -13.40 -10.82
CA TRP A 134 6.81 -13.82 -10.51
C TRP A 134 6.38 -15.03 -11.33
N LYS A 135 6.72 -15.08 -12.63
CA LYS A 135 6.46 -16.24 -13.48
C LYS A 135 7.19 -17.48 -12.96
N ALA A 136 8.45 -17.34 -12.52
CA ALA A 136 9.22 -18.43 -11.93
C ALA A 136 8.64 -18.92 -10.59
N LYS A 137 8.02 -18.03 -9.80
CA LYS A 137 7.31 -18.35 -8.56
C LYS A 137 5.90 -18.91 -8.78
N GLY A 138 5.45 -19.05 -10.02
CA GLY A 138 4.17 -19.66 -10.37
C GLY A 138 2.98 -18.70 -10.39
N VAL A 139 3.22 -17.38 -10.47
CA VAL A 139 2.14 -16.40 -10.68
C VAL A 139 1.43 -16.67 -12.00
N ASN A 140 0.10 -16.67 -11.96
CA ASN A 140 -0.76 -16.97 -13.10
C ASN A 140 -0.98 -15.74 -13.98
N PHE A 141 -0.01 -15.42 -14.85
CA PHE A 141 -0.20 -14.43 -15.91
C PHE A 141 -1.21 -14.92 -16.94
N VAL A 142 -2.25 -14.12 -17.20
CA VAL A 142 -3.35 -14.50 -18.12
C VAL A 142 -3.02 -14.18 -19.59
N GLU A 143 -2.03 -13.33 -19.81
CA GLU A 143 -1.54 -12.91 -21.12
C GLU A 143 -0.03 -12.66 -21.06
N GLU A 144 0.63 -12.76 -22.22
CA GLU A 144 2.04 -12.35 -22.35
C GLU A 144 2.16 -10.82 -22.32
N PRO A 145 3.32 -10.26 -21.91
CA PRO A 145 3.51 -8.82 -21.81
C PRO A 145 3.18 -8.07 -23.10
N MET A 146 2.46 -6.96 -22.96
CA MET A 146 2.06 -6.07 -24.05
C MET A 146 2.75 -4.72 -23.90
N THR A 147 3.40 -4.26 -24.99
CA THR A 147 3.96 -2.92 -25.08
C THR A 147 2.95 -1.95 -25.69
N MET A 148 2.66 -0.87 -24.97
CA MET A 148 1.79 0.22 -25.37
C MET A 148 2.54 1.56 -25.32
N PRO A 149 2.02 2.64 -25.96
CA PRO A 149 2.65 3.96 -25.89
C PRO A 149 2.93 4.46 -24.47
N TRP A 150 2.07 4.10 -23.52
CA TRP A 150 2.15 4.50 -22.11
C TRP A 150 2.97 3.58 -21.23
N GLY A 151 3.47 2.44 -21.73
CA GLY A 151 4.25 1.50 -20.91
C GLY A 151 4.16 0.05 -21.38
N ILE A 152 4.84 -0.82 -20.64
CA ILE A 152 4.72 -2.28 -20.76
C ILE A 152 3.86 -2.80 -19.61
N MET A 153 2.98 -3.75 -19.91
CA MET A 153 2.05 -4.29 -18.93
C MET A 153 1.75 -5.78 -19.14
N ALA A 154 1.37 -6.48 -18.07
CA ALA A 154 0.80 -7.83 -18.14
C ALA A 154 -0.22 -8.03 -17.02
N SER A 155 -1.34 -8.65 -17.36
CA SER A 155 -2.38 -9.02 -16.40
C SER A 155 -2.12 -10.41 -15.80
N PHE A 156 -2.45 -10.59 -14.53
CA PHE A 156 -2.35 -11.87 -13.82
C PHE A 156 -3.50 -12.06 -12.83
N ARG A 157 -3.72 -13.30 -12.40
CA ARG A 157 -4.70 -13.61 -11.35
C ARG A 157 -4.02 -14.05 -10.07
N ASP A 158 -4.53 -13.56 -8.96
CA ASP A 158 -4.21 -14.09 -7.64
C ASP A 158 -4.94 -15.45 -7.40
N PRO A 159 -4.68 -16.15 -6.28
CA PRO A 159 -5.31 -17.45 -5.99
C PRO A 159 -6.84 -17.40 -5.84
N TRP A 160 -7.40 -16.23 -5.53
CA TRP A 160 -8.85 -16.03 -5.40
C TRP A 160 -9.51 -15.69 -6.73
N GLY A 161 -8.73 -15.44 -7.79
CA GLY A 161 -9.19 -15.13 -9.12
C GLY A 161 -9.29 -13.63 -9.41
N ASN A 162 -8.87 -12.75 -8.50
CA ASN A 162 -8.85 -11.31 -8.76
C ASN A 162 -7.88 -11.01 -9.90
N LEU A 163 -8.33 -10.26 -10.90
CA LEU A 163 -7.48 -9.79 -11.99
C LEU A 163 -6.66 -8.57 -11.51
N LEU A 164 -5.34 -8.66 -11.62
CA LEU A 164 -4.39 -7.61 -11.25
C LEU A 164 -3.50 -7.30 -12.46
N LEU A 165 -2.92 -6.11 -12.51
CA LEU A 165 -2.07 -5.68 -13.62
C LEU A 165 -0.72 -5.19 -13.11
N LEU A 166 0.36 -5.76 -13.63
CA LEU A 166 1.72 -5.26 -13.45
C LEU A 166 2.03 -4.28 -14.60
N MET A 167 2.63 -3.14 -14.30
CA MET A 167 2.97 -2.12 -15.30
C MET A 167 4.30 -1.46 -14.98
N GLN A 168 5.03 -1.11 -16.03
CA GLN A 168 6.07 -0.09 -15.98
C GLN A 168 5.70 1.02 -16.97
N SER A 169 5.46 2.21 -16.43
CA SER A 169 5.08 3.39 -17.19
C SER A 169 6.22 3.85 -18.09
N ASN A 170 5.87 4.32 -19.28
CA ASN A 170 6.77 5.07 -20.13
C ASN A 170 6.89 6.51 -19.58
N PRO A 171 8.05 6.94 -19.08
CA PRO A 171 8.21 8.29 -18.51
C PRO A 171 8.06 9.40 -19.55
N HIS A 172 8.15 9.07 -20.84
CA HIS A 172 7.95 10.00 -21.95
C HIS A 172 6.49 10.11 -22.39
N PHE A 173 5.58 9.33 -21.81
CA PHE A 173 4.16 9.42 -22.13
C PHE A 173 3.48 10.46 -21.22
N THR A 174 3.14 11.62 -21.77
CA THR A 174 2.42 12.69 -21.06
C THR A 174 1.17 13.12 -21.82
N ASP A 175 0.05 13.29 -21.12
CA ASP A 175 -1.21 13.80 -21.68
C ASP A 175 -1.67 13.13 -23.00
N GLY A 176 -1.51 11.81 -23.09
CA GLY A 176 -1.90 11.03 -24.28
C GLY A 176 -0.93 11.13 -25.46
N ARG A 177 0.26 11.71 -25.28
CA ARG A 177 1.30 11.88 -26.30
C ARG A 177 2.63 11.31 -25.83
N ILE A 178 3.48 10.92 -26.78
CA ILE A 178 4.88 10.57 -26.51
C ILE A 178 5.70 11.84 -26.75
N ASP A 179 6.33 12.34 -25.70
CA ASP A 179 7.31 13.42 -25.78
C ASP A 179 8.63 12.85 -26.29
N VAL A 180 8.99 13.19 -27.53
CA VAL A 180 10.23 12.76 -28.22
C VAL A 180 11.44 13.63 -27.90
#